data_AF-A0A7L4MNH6-F1
#
_entry.id   AF-A0A7L4MNH6-F1
#
_cell.length_a   1.000
_cell.length_b   1.000
_cell.length_c   1.000
_cell.angle_alpha   90.00
_cell.angle_beta   90.00
_cell.angle_gamma   90.00
#
_symmetry.space_group_name_H-M   'P 1'
#
loop_
_entity.id
_entity.type
_entity.pdbx_description
1 polymer ?
#
loop_
_entity_poly.entity_id
_entity_poly.type
_entity_poly.pdbx_seq_one_letter_code
_entity_poly.pdbx_strand_id
1 'polypeptide(L)'
;GPDFGYVCREPLFEATTSLDSFGNLEVSPPVTVAGKEYPLGRILIGSSFPTSAGRRMTRVVRDFLYAQQVQAPVELYSDWLSVGHVDEFVTFVPTSDTKRFRMLMASPAACYKLFREKQKEGQGEATMFKGKGTAGSFGRALIGKAMLDLEAWGKAAAKRGVDAPLRGEADGGGRPVAFLRLHQSRRRWAPLVSPPQITMIILDADLGVPKPFGPVVGGECCLERQTRSLLEPLGLRCRFLEDVASYHGRLGEVRCGTNVQRRPFAFKWWHVAP
;
A
#
# COMPACT_ATOMS: atom_id res chain seq x y z
N GLY A 1 10.12 -14.58 24.67
CA GLY A 1 11.34 -14.54 25.50
C GLY A 1 11.08 -13.65 26.70
N PRO A 2 12.08 -13.38 27.56
CA PRO A 2 11.96 -12.33 28.56
C PRO A 2 11.50 -11.03 27.91
N ASP A 3 10.47 -10.38 28.47
CA ASP A 3 9.85 -9.14 27.98
C ASP A 3 9.37 -9.15 26.52
N PHE A 4 9.11 -10.34 25.96
CA PHE A 4 8.57 -10.51 24.61
C PHE A 4 7.44 -11.56 24.62
N GLY A 5 6.20 -11.06 24.64
CA GLY A 5 4.99 -11.87 24.64
C GLY A 5 4.74 -12.57 23.31
N TYR A 6 3.94 -13.64 23.35
CA TYR A 6 3.54 -14.41 22.18
C TYR A 6 2.04 -14.69 22.22
N VAL A 7 1.37 -14.58 21.08
CA VAL A 7 -0.04 -14.93 20.91
C VAL A 7 -0.24 -15.52 19.53
N CYS A 8 -1.03 -16.60 19.45
CA CYS A 8 -1.44 -17.25 18.21
C CYS A 8 -2.95 -17.54 18.24
N ARG A 9 -3.57 -17.59 17.07
CA ARG A 9 -4.96 -18.01 16.87
C ARG A 9 -4.98 -18.99 15.71
N GLU A 10 -5.40 -20.22 15.98
CA GLU A 10 -5.38 -21.31 15.00
C GLU A 10 -6.81 -21.66 14.60
N PRO A 11 -7.15 -21.63 13.29
CA PRO A 11 -8.46 -22.05 12.84
C PRO A 11 -8.57 -23.58 12.88
N LEU A 12 -9.58 -24.12 13.56
CA LEU A 12 -9.78 -25.57 13.67
C LEU A 12 -10.51 -26.19 12.47
N PHE A 13 -11.39 -25.42 11.83
CA PHE A 13 -12.32 -25.91 10.81
C PHE A 13 -12.34 -25.03 9.54
N GLU A 14 -11.47 -24.02 9.47
CA GLU A 14 -11.37 -23.10 8.34
C GLU A 14 -9.94 -23.15 7.78
N ALA A 15 -9.81 -23.21 6.46
CA ALA A 15 -8.50 -23.16 5.83
C ALA A 15 -7.95 -21.73 5.87
N THR A 16 -6.66 -21.59 6.23
CA THR A 16 -5.96 -20.32 6.11
C THR A 16 -5.80 -19.92 4.65
N THR A 17 -5.93 -18.63 4.36
CA THR A 17 -5.76 -18.06 3.02
C THR A 17 -4.60 -17.06 3.00
N SER A 18 -4.29 -16.51 1.83
CA SER A 18 -3.31 -15.43 1.73
C SER A 18 -3.71 -14.21 2.58
N LEU A 19 -5.01 -13.99 2.86
CA LEU A 19 -5.48 -12.87 3.70
C LEU A 19 -5.21 -13.06 5.20
N ASP A 20 -4.75 -14.24 5.63
CA ASP A 20 -4.28 -14.46 7.01
C ASP A 20 -2.81 -14.03 7.23
N SER A 21 -2.09 -13.70 6.16
CA SER A 21 -0.74 -13.14 6.27
C SER A 21 -0.79 -11.69 6.77
N PHE A 22 0.14 -11.30 7.65
CA PHE A 22 0.07 -10.01 8.34
C PHE A 22 0.49 -8.78 7.52
N GLY A 23 0.85 -8.93 6.24
CA GLY A 23 0.76 -7.80 5.30
C GLY A 23 -0.68 -7.32 5.09
N ASN A 24 -1.65 -8.18 5.40
CA ASN A 24 -3.09 -7.88 5.41
C ASN A 24 -3.61 -7.33 6.75
N LEU A 25 -2.72 -7.01 7.69
CA LEU A 25 -3.06 -6.47 9.02
C LEU A 25 -2.23 -5.23 9.30
N GLU A 26 -2.84 -4.06 9.19
CA GLU A 26 -2.20 -2.77 9.41
C GLU A 26 -2.94 -1.98 10.50
N VAL A 27 -2.44 -0.80 10.84
CA VAL A 27 -3.11 0.10 11.79
C VAL A 27 -2.96 1.56 11.34
N SER A 28 -4.04 2.33 11.44
CA SER A 28 -3.98 3.78 11.20
C SER A 28 -3.27 4.51 12.37
N PRO A 29 -2.70 5.70 12.13
CA PRO A 29 -2.32 6.60 13.21
C PRO A 29 -3.54 7.03 14.05
N PRO A 30 -3.34 7.74 15.18
CA PRO A 30 -4.44 8.30 15.94
C PRO A 30 -5.32 9.24 15.09
N VAL A 31 -6.63 9.00 15.08
CA VAL A 31 -7.60 9.71 14.23
C VAL A 31 -8.86 10.08 15.00
N THR A 32 -9.62 11.03 14.47
CA THR A 32 -10.99 11.33 14.89
C THR A 32 -11.90 11.14 13.71
N VAL A 33 -12.91 10.28 13.83
CA VAL A 33 -13.83 9.93 12.74
C VAL A 33 -15.25 10.23 13.20
N ALA A 34 -15.93 11.14 12.50
CA ALA A 34 -17.30 11.57 12.83
C ALA A 34 -17.49 11.96 14.31
N GLY A 35 -16.51 12.66 14.89
CA GLY A 35 -16.54 13.11 16.30
C GLY A 35 -16.11 12.06 17.33
N LYS A 36 -15.83 10.81 16.93
CA LYS A 36 -15.27 9.79 17.82
C LYS A 36 -13.75 9.74 17.71
N GLU A 37 -13.07 9.86 18.84
CA GLU A 37 -11.61 9.76 18.93
C GLU A 37 -11.14 8.30 18.99
N TYR A 38 -10.08 8.01 18.24
CA TYR A 38 -9.35 6.74 18.25
C TYR A 38 -7.89 7.05 18.56
N PRO A 39 -7.52 7.22 19.84
CA PRO A 39 -6.20 7.72 20.26
C PRO A 39 -5.06 6.72 20.00
N LEU A 40 -5.40 5.45 19.74
CA LEU A 40 -4.47 4.39 19.36
C LEU A 40 -4.61 4.02 17.87
N GLY A 41 -5.36 4.80 17.10
CA GLY A 41 -5.73 4.49 15.73
C GLY A 41 -6.71 3.32 15.62
N ARG A 42 -6.85 2.78 14.41
CA ARG A 42 -7.77 1.70 14.10
C ARG A 42 -7.09 0.60 13.30
N ILE A 43 -7.36 -0.64 13.64
CA ILE A 43 -6.86 -1.79 12.89
C ILE A 43 -7.48 -1.77 11.48
N LEU A 44 -6.67 -2.02 10.46
CA LEU A 44 -7.09 -2.14 9.07
C LEU A 44 -6.85 -3.58 8.61
N ILE A 45 -7.92 -4.28 8.23
CA ILE A 45 -7.86 -5.67 7.76
C ILE A 45 -8.46 -5.79 6.38
N GLY A 46 -7.76 -6.46 5.46
CA GLY A 46 -8.29 -6.69 4.12
C GLY A 46 -9.25 -7.87 4.06
N SER A 47 -10.30 -7.72 3.25
CA SER A 47 -11.44 -8.62 3.16
C SER A 47 -12.01 -8.62 1.74
N SER A 48 -13.01 -9.48 1.52
CA SER A 48 -13.87 -9.42 0.34
C SER A 48 -14.99 -8.38 0.47
N PHE A 49 -15.19 -7.79 1.65
CA PHE A 49 -16.23 -6.77 1.86
C PHE A 49 -16.17 -5.65 0.80
N PRO A 50 -17.30 -5.20 0.23
CA PRO A 50 -18.68 -5.54 0.57
C PRO A 50 -19.24 -6.79 -0.10
N THR A 51 -18.44 -7.59 -0.82
CA THR A 51 -18.96 -8.79 -1.50
C THR A 51 -19.26 -9.91 -0.50
N SER A 52 -20.38 -10.60 -0.73
CA SER A 52 -20.83 -11.75 0.08
C SER A 52 -19.96 -12.99 -0.12
N ALA A 53 -19.19 -13.05 -1.20
CA ALA A 53 -18.25 -14.14 -1.51
C ALA A 53 -16.84 -13.57 -1.77
N GLY A 54 -15.82 -14.35 -1.41
CA GLY A 54 -14.41 -14.00 -1.62
C GLY A 54 -13.54 -14.47 -0.46
N ARG A 55 -12.23 -14.24 -0.55
CA ARG A 55 -11.31 -14.57 0.55
C ARG A 55 -11.51 -13.61 1.71
N ARG A 56 -11.31 -14.08 2.94
CA ARG A 56 -11.30 -13.27 4.16
C ARG A 56 -10.24 -13.81 5.10
N MET A 57 -9.73 -12.95 5.98
CA MET A 57 -8.99 -13.39 7.16
C MET A 57 -9.89 -14.31 7.99
N THR A 58 -9.32 -15.40 8.50
CA THR A 58 -10.02 -16.42 9.29
C THR A 58 -10.79 -15.78 10.43
N ARG A 59 -11.96 -16.35 10.72
CA ARG A 59 -12.86 -15.80 11.75
C ARG A 59 -12.17 -15.72 13.11
N VAL A 60 -11.37 -16.73 13.47
CA VAL A 60 -10.70 -16.78 14.78
C VAL A 60 -9.73 -15.60 15.00
N VAL A 61 -9.04 -15.15 13.94
CA VAL A 61 -8.17 -13.97 14.00
C VAL A 61 -8.99 -12.69 14.04
N ARG A 62 -10.04 -12.57 13.19
CA ARG A 62 -10.92 -11.41 13.21
C ARG A 62 -11.59 -11.22 14.57
N ASP A 63 -12.21 -12.26 15.12
CA ASP A 63 -12.88 -12.23 16.42
C ASP A 63 -11.89 -11.84 17.53
N PHE A 64 -10.64 -12.32 17.46
CA PHE A 64 -9.57 -11.89 18.37
C PHE A 64 -9.28 -10.39 18.27
N LEU A 65 -9.11 -9.85 17.06
CA LEU A 65 -8.82 -8.42 16.84
C LEU A 65 -9.97 -7.52 17.30
N TYR A 66 -11.22 -7.88 16.97
CA TYR A 66 -12.40 -7.14 17.43
C TYR A 66 -12.54 -7.18 18.96
N ALA A 67 -12.22 -8.31 19.59
CA ALA A 67 -12.28 -8.45 21.05
C ALA A 67 -11.27 -7.56 21.80
N GLN A 68 -10.26 -6.99 21.13
CA GLN A 68 -9.31 -6.07 21.77
C GLN A 68 -9.91 -4.69 22.07
N GLN A 69 -10.97 -4.30 21.36
CA GLN A 69 -11.78 -3.07 21.52
C GLN A 69 -11.05 -1.73 21.26
N VAL A 70 -9.83 -1.57 21.76
CA VAL A 70 -9.10 -0.29 21.84
C VAL A 70 -8.61 0.25 20.50
N GLN A 71 -8.67 -0.55 19.43
CA GLN A 71 -8.31 -0.17 18.05
C GLN A 71 -9.36 -0.69 17.06
N ALA A 72 -10.63 -0.38 17.31
CA ALA A 72 -11.82 -0.84 16.57
C ALA A 72 -11.57 -1.10 15.05
N PRO A 73 -11.49 -2.37 14.63
CA PRO A 73 -11.09 -2.73 13.27
C PRO A 73 -11.99 -2.16 12.16
N VAL A 74 -11.39 -1.95 10.98
CA VAL A 74 -12.04 -1.58 9.72
C VAL A 74 -11.71 -2.62 8.66
N GLU A 75 -12.72 -3.20 8.04
CA GLU A 75 -12.55 -4.07 6.88
C GLU A 75 -12.39 -3.26 5.59
N LEU A 76 -11.30 -3.48 4.87
CA LEU A 76 -10.99 -2.88 3.58
C LEU A 76 -11.17 -3.89 2.46
N TYR A 77 -11.59 -3.43 1.28
CA TYR A 77 -11.69 -4.33 0.13
C TYR A 77 -10.30 -4.58 -0.48
N SER A 78 -9.70 -5.73 -0.17
CA SER A 78 -8.38 -6.13 -0.69
C SER A 78 -8.45 -7.36 -1.59
N ASP A 79 -9.56 -8.12 -1.57
CA ASP A 79 -9.67 -9.39 -2.28
C ASP A 79 -9.56 -9.24 -3.81
N TRP A 80 -9.65 -8.03 -4.37
CA TRP A 80 -9.41 -7.78 -5.79
C TRP A 80 -7.94 -7.96 -6.21
N LEU A 81 -7.00 -7.94 -5.26
CA LEU A 81 -5.57 -8.19 -5.48
C LEU A 81 -5.25 -9.68 -5.60
N SER A 82 -4.15 -9.99 -6.28
CA SER A 82 -3.67 -11.37 -6.38
C SER A 82 -3.27 -11.91 -5.01
N VAL A 83 -2.38 -11.20 -4.30
CA VAL A 83 -1.98 -11.52 -2.93
C VAL A 83 -3.14 -11.19 -1.98
N GLY A 84 -3.66 -9.96 -2.00
CA GLY A 84 -4.88 -9.63 -1.23
C GLY A 84 -4.61 -8.81 0.01
N HIS A 85 -3.49 -8.10 0.09
CA HIS A 85 -3.05 -7.44 1.32
C HIS A 85 -3.34 -5.94 1.29
N VAL A 86 -3.55 -5.35 2.47
CA VAL A 86 -3.83 -3.91 2.61
C VAL A 86 -2.60 -3.05 2.36
N ASP A 87 -1.42 -3.58 2.71
CA ASP A 87 -0.13 -2.90 2.53
C ASP A 87 0.24 -2.67 1.05
N GLU A 88 -0.36 -3.44 0.13
CA GLU A 88 -0.22 -3.28 -1.31
C GLU A 88 -0.86 -1.99 -1.85
N PHE A 89 -1.76 -1.35 -1.09
CA PHE A 89 -2.51 -0.19 -1.58
C PHE A 89 -2.73 0.94 -0.56
N VAL A 90 -2.42 0.75 0.72
CA VAL A 90 -2.47 1.80 1.75
C VAL A 90 -1.22 1.77 2.61
N THR A 91 -0.70 2.95 2.96
CA THR A 91 0.23 3.09 4.06
C THR A 91 0.17 4.48 4.68
N PHE A 92 0.90 4.70 5.78
CA PHE A 92 0.94 5.98 6.49
C PHE A 92 2.38 6.43 6.71
N VAL A 93 2.67 7.69 6.36
CA VAL A 93 3.96 8.33 6.63
C VAL A 93 3.80 9.43 7.66
N PRO A 94 4.78 9.64 8.55
CA PRO A 94 4.77 10.79 9.46
C PRO A 94 4.96 12.10 8.67
N THR A 95 4.47 13.21 9.22
CA THR A 95 4.72 14.55 8.68
C THR A 95 5.00 15.51 9.81
N SER A 96 5.86 16.50 9.55
CA SER A 96 6.18 17.55 10.52
C SER A 96 5.08 18.63 10.66
N ASP A 97 4.10 18.65 9.76
CA ASP A 97 2.99 19.62 9.82
C ASP A 97 1.90 19.26 10.83
N THR A 98 0.91 20.15 10.94
CA THR A 98 -0.19 20.06 11.92
C THR A 98 -1.01 18.78 11.83
N LYS A 99 -0.98 18.07 10.69
CA LYS A 99 -1.74 16.83 10.50
C LYS A 99 -0.96 15.59 10.96
N ARG A 100 0.33 15.73 11.30
CA ARG A 100 1.22 14.71 11.89
C ARG A 100 1.50 13.46 11.06
N PHE A 101 0.63 13.10 10.13
CA PHE A 101 0.82 12.02 9.18
C PHE A 101 0.16 12.33 7.83
N ARG A 102 0.44 11.50 6.82
CA ARG A 102 -0.33 11.38 5.58
C ARG A 102 -0.65 9.94 5.31
N MET A 103 -1.88 9.68 4.88
CA MET A 103 -2.23 8.42 4.25
C MET A 103 -1.77 8.44 2.79
N LEU A 104 -1.00 7.45 2.39
CA LEU A 104 -0.64 7.20 1.00
C LEU A 104 -1.58 6.10 0.47
N MET A 105 -2.05 6.28 -0.77
CA MET A 105 -2.95 5.33 -1.41
C MET A 105 -2.51 5.03 -2.84
N ALA A 106 -2.46 3.76 -3.22
CA ALA A 106 -2.15 3.38 -4.59
C ALA A 106 -3.22 3.92 -5.57
N SER A 107 -2.78 4.73 -6.52
CA SER A 107 -3.60 5.46 -7.49
C SER A 107 -3.05 5.34 -8.93
N PRO A 108 -3.50 4.32 -9.64
CA PRO A 108 -3.40 4.20 -11.09
C PRO A 108 -3.94 5.40 -11.87
N ALA A 109 -4.93 6.13 -11.35
CA ALA A 109 -5.37 7.38 -11.96
C ALA A 109 -4.26 8.45 -11.94
N ALA A 110 -3.52 8.57 -10.84
CA ALA A 110 -2.36 9.45 -10.76
C ALA A 110 -1.22 9.00 -11.69
N CYS A 111 -0.98 7.69 -11.79
CA CYS A 111 -0.01 7.11 -12.72
C CYS A 111 -0.38 7.39 -14.18
N TYR A 112 -1.65 7.20 -14.55
CA TYR A 112 -2.15 7.51 -15.87
C TYR A 112 -1.96 8.99 -16.21
N LYS A 113 -2.27 9.89 -15.26
CA LYS A 113 -2.11 11.33 -15.45
C LYS A 113 -0.65 11.70 -15.71
N LEU A 114 0.29 11.20 -14.89
CA LEU A 114 1.72 11.41 -15.08
C LEU A 114 2.19 10.90 -16.44
N PHE A 115 1.78 9.71 -16.83
CA PHE A 115 2.16 9.10 -18.11
C PHE A 115 1.59 9.88 -19.30
N ARG A 116 0.36 10.37 -19.20
CA ARG A 116 -0.25 11.25 -20.21
C ARG A 116 0.48 12.58 -20.33
N GLU A 117 0.94 13.16 -19.22
CA GLU A 117 1.77 14.37 -19.23
C GLU A 117 3.09 14.11 -19.95
N LYS A 118 3.79 13.01 -19.64
CA LYS A 118 5.04 12.65 -20.34
C LYS A 118 4.85 12.36 -21.83
N GLN A 119 3.72 11.76 -22.20
CA GLN A 119 3.38 11.59 -23.61
C GLN A 119 3.21 12.94 -24.33
N LYS A 120 2.53 13.92 -23.70
CA LYS A 120 2.36 15.27 -24.25
C LYS A 120 3.68 16.05 -24.36
N GLU A 121 4.64 15.77 -23.47
CA GLU A 121 6.01 16.29 -23.53
C GLU A 121 6.88 15.62 -24.62
N GLY A 122 6.31 14.77 -25.47
CA GLY A 122 7.03 14.08 -26.55
C GLY A 122 7.80 12.83 -26.10
N GLN A 123 7.57 12.33 -24.89
CA GLN A 123 8.30 11.18 -24.32
C GLN A 123 7.48 9.89 -24.35
N GLY A 124 6.49 9.78 -25.24
CA GLY A 124 5.62 8.60 -25.34
C GLY A 124 6.37 7.29 -25.60
N GLU A 125 7.55 7.36 -26.22
CA GLU A 125 8.43 6.23 -26.53
C GLU A 125 9.39 5.87 -25.38
N ALA A 126 9.36 6.58 -24.25
CA ALA A 126 10.17 6.25 -23.10
C ALA A 126 9.79 4.86 -22.55
N THR A 127 10.80 4.06 -22.23
CA THR A 127 10.63 2.65 -21.83
C THR A 127 10.83 2.45 -20.34
N MET A 128 10.03 1.55 -19.76
CA MET A 128 10.25 1.01 -18.42
C MET A 128 11.39 -0.03 -18.41
N PHE A 129 11.98 -0.28 -17.24
CA PHE A 129 13.06 -1.27 -17.03
C PHE A 129 14.35 -1.02 -17.82
N LYS A 130 14.64 0.24 -18.16
CA LYS A 130 15.90 0.62 -18.80
C LYS A 130 17.10 0.20 -17.94
N GLY A 131 18.01 -0.60 -18.51
CA GLY A 131 19.23 -1.07 -17.84
C GLY A 131 19.11 -2.41 -17.12
N LYS A 132 17.93 -3.06 -17.11
CA LYS A 132 17.79 -4.45 -16.66
C LYS A 132 17.86 -5.40 -17.87
N GLY A 133 18.72 -6.41 -17.79
CA GLY A 133 18.85 -7.44 -18.82
C GLY A 133 17.57 -8.27 -18.95
N THR A 134 17.32 -8.82 -20.13
CA THR A 134 16.16 -9.67 -20.49
C THR A 134 16.10 -11.02 -19.75
N ALA A 135 16.89 -11.22 -18.69
CA ALA A 135 17.04 -12.48 -17.98
C ALA A 135 15.87 -12.82 -17.02
N GLY A 136 14.84 -11.98 -16.98
CA GLY A 136 13.53 -12.30 -16.43
C GLY A 136 12.48 -11.70 -17.34
N SER A 137 11.27 -12.24 -17.32
CA SER A 137 10.10 -11.85 -18.11
C SER A 137 9.62 -10.41 -17.82
N PHE A 138 10.48 -9.40 -17.97
CA PHE A 138 10.19 -7.98 -17.85
C PHE A 138 10.40 -7.36 -19.23
N GLY A 139 9.35 -7.40 -20.06
CA GLY A 139 9.40 -6.83 -21.40
C GLY A 139 9.58 -5.31 -21.32
N ARG A 140 10.38 -4.71 -22.21
CA ARG A 140 10.33 -3.26 -22.42
C ARG A 140 8.89 -2.89 -22.75
N ALA A 141 8.30 -1.97 -21.99
CA ALA A 141 6.99 -1.44 -22.31
C ALA A 141 7.02 0.07 -22.43
N LEU A 142 6.25 0.51 -23.43
CA LEU A 142 6.00 1.90 -23.75
C LEU A 142 4.95 2.47 -22.79
N ILE A 143 5.05 3.76 -22.53
CA ILE A 143 4.07 4.53 -21.74
C ILE A 143 2.65 4.29 -22.25
N GLY A 144 2.43 4.29 -23.57
CA GLY A 144 1.11 4.13 -24.17
C GLY A 144 0.41 2.81 -23.81
N LYS A 145 1.15 1.70 -23.78
CA LYS A 145 0.59 0.39 -23.38
C LYS A 145 0.21 0.39 -21.90
N ALA A 146 1.09 0.90 -21.04
CA ALA A 146 0.84 0.99 -19.61
C ALA A 146 -0.38 1.87 -19.28
N MET A 147 -0.62 2.93 -20.05
CA MET A 147 -1.79 3.80 -19.88
C MET A 147 -3.13 3.08 -20.10
N LEU A 148 -3.21 2.15 -21.06
CA LEU A 148 -4.45 1.38 -21.29
C LEU A 148 -4.79 0.50 -20.08
N ASP A 149 -3.79 -0.17 -19.53
CA ASP A 149 -3.95 -1.01 -18.34
C ASP A 149 -4.35 -0.19 -17.11
N LEU A 150 -3.72 0.98 -16.94
CA LEU A 150 -4.03 1.92 -15.86
C LEU A 150 -5.47 2.47 -15.94
N GLU A 151 -5.95 2.79 -17.15
CA GLU A 151 -7.31 3.29 -17.35
C GLU A 151 -8.36 2.23 -17.04
N ALA A 152 -8.17 1.01 -17.56
CA ALA A 152 -9.07 -0.11 -17.30
C ALA A 152 -9.14 -0.41 -15.79
N TRP A 153 -7.98 -0.39 -15.12
CA TRP A 153 -7.92 -0.59 -13.69
C TRP A 153 -8.60 0.54 -12.90
N GLY A 154 -8.34 1.81 -13.26
CA GLY A 154 -8.89 2.97 -12.56
C GLY A 154 -10.41 2.94 -12.53
N LYS A 155 -11.04 2.64 -13.68
CA LYS A 155 -12.49 2.46 -13.79
C LYS A 155 -12.99 1.32 -12.91
N ALA A 156 -12.26 0.21 -12.87
CA ALA A 156 -12.65 -0.97 -12.13
C ALA A 156 -12.49 -0.80 -10.59
N ALA A 157 -11.46 -0.08 -10.13
CA ALA A 157 -11.28 0.27 -8.72
C ALA A 157 -12.36 1.27 -8.25
N ALA A 158 -12.63 2.31 -9.05
CA ALA A 158 -13.68 3.28 -8.75
C ALA A 158 -15.07 2.62 -8.64
N LYS A 159 -15.40 1.71 -9.57
CA LYS A 159 -16.66 0.95 -9.53
C LYS A 159 -16.81 0.09 -8.27
N ARG A 160 -15.69 -0.38 -7.70
CA ARG A 160 -15.66 -1.22 -6.49
C ARG A 160 -15.71 -0.41 -5.20
N GLY A 161 -15.47 0.91 -5.24
CA GLY A 161 -15.48 1.76 -4.06
C GLY A 161 -14.36 1.43 -3.07
N VAL A 162 -13.19 0.98 -3.55
CA VAL A 162 -12.03 0.56 -2.72
C VAL A 162 -11.63 1.65 -1.71
N ASP A 163 -11.81 2.92 -2.07
CA ASP A 163 -11.36 4.06 -1.28
C ASP A 163 -12.39 4.52 -0.23
N ALA A 164 -13.63 4.02 -0.28
CA ALA A 164 -14.72 4.55 0.55
C ALA A 164 -14.48 4.40 2.06
N PRO A 165 -14.04 3.23 2.58
CA PRO A 165 -13.75 3.06 4.00
C PRO A 165 -12.57 3.92 4.49
N LEU A 166 -11.66 4.27 3.58
CA LEU A 166 -10.43 4.99 3.88
C LEU A 166 -10.64 6.50 4.04
N ARG A 167 -11.79 7.04 3.60
CA ARG A 167 -12.09 8.48 3.71
C ARG A 167 -12.11 8.95 5.17
N GLY A 168 -12.72 8.17 6.07
CA GLY A 168 -12.74 8.49 7.49
C GLY A 168 -11.35 8.46 8.14
N GLU A 169 -10.51 7.51 7.72
CA GLU A 169 -9.13 7.39 8.22
C GLU A 169 -8.20 8.49 7.67
N ALA A 170 -8.56 9.12 6.56
CA ALA A 170 -7.82 10.24 5.98
C ALA A 170 -8.04 11.57 6.71
N ASP A 171 -9.24 11.78 7.27
CA ASP A 171 -9.66 13.09 7.80
C ASP A 171 -8.80 13.57 8.98
N GLY A 172 -8.11 12.67 9.69
CA GLY A 172 -7.15 13.03 10.76
C GLY A 172 -5.75 13.43 10.28
N GLY A 173 -5.35 13.03 9.06
CA GLY A 173 -4.00 13.25 8.48
C GLY A 173 -3.99 14.16 7.25
N GLY A 174 -5.15 14.57 6.76
CA GLY A 174 -5.31 15.34 5.53
C GLY A 174 -5.54 14.48 4.29
N ARG A 175 -5.66 15.15 3.14
CA ARG A 175 -6.02 14.48 1.88
C ARG A 175 -5.05 13.34 1.57
N PRO A 176 -5.55 12.15 1.17
CA PRO A 176 -4.71 11.05 0.77
C PRO A 176 -3.75 11.48 -0.35
N VAL A 177 -2.49 11.08 -0.25
CA VAL A 177 -1.52 11.26 -1.33
C VAL A 177 -1.63 10.07 -2.27
N ALA A 178 -2.07 10.36 -3.49
CA ALA A 178 -2.21 9.38 -4.56
C ALA A 178 -0.82 8.93 -5.05
N PHE A 179 -0.44 7.70 -4.73
CA PHE A 179 0.84 7.10 -5.06
C PHE A 179 0.76 6.23 -6.32
N LEU A 180 1.82 6.22 -7.11
CA LEU A 180 1.79 5.58 -8.42
C LEU A 180 1.84 4.06 -8.24
N ARG A 181 0.84 3.35 -8.79
CA ARG A 181 0.85 1.88 -8.85
C ARG A 181 0.57 1.45 -10.28
N LEU A 182 1.34 0.49 -10.77
CA LEU A 182 1.00 -0.28 -11.96
C LEU A 182 0.33 -1.58 -11.50
N HIS A 183 -0.75 -1.97 -12.16
CA HIS A 183 -1.64 -3.04 -11.67
C HIS A 183 -1.06 -4.44 -11.91
N GLN A 184 -1.22 -5.32 -10.93
CA GLN A 184 -1.06 -6.77 -11.10
C GLN A 184 -2.44 -7.45 -11.09
N SER A 185 -2.89 -7.94 -12.25
CA SER A 185 -4.19 -8.58 -12.40
C SER A 185 -4.18 -10.01 -11.86
N ARG A 186 -5.33 -10.49 -11.34
CA ARG A 186 -5.58 -11.90 -10.98
C ARG A 186 -5.43 -12.87 -12.15
N ARG A 187 -5.52 -12.38 -13.39
CA ARG A 187 -5.25 -13.21 -14.58
C ARG A 187 -3.76 -13.25 -14.81
N ARG A 188 -3.23 -14.47 -14.66
CA ARG A 188 -1.86 -14.91 -14.92
C ARG A 188 -1.15 -14.08 -15.99
N TRP A 189 0.05 -13.62 -15.63
CA TRP A 189 1.18 -13.37 -16.55
C TRP A 189 1.05 -12.11 -17.41
N ALA A 190 0.89 -10.95 -16.78
CA ALA A 190 1.38 -9.72 -17.38
C ALA A 190 2.85 -9.51 -16.95
N PRO A 191 3.84 -9.62 -17.86
CA PRO A 191 5.28 -9.47 -17.58
C PRO A 191 5.71 -8.03 -17.25
N LEU A 192 4.81 -7.23 -16.67
CA LEU A 192 4.97 -5.79 -16.68
C LEU A 192 4.27 -5.12 -15.51
N VAL A 193 4.86 -5.25 -14.33
CA VAL A 193 4.45 -4.44 -13.18
C VAL A 193 5.70 -3.84 -12.60
N SER A 194 5.78 -2.51 -12.61
CA SER A 194 6.77 -1.78 -11.81
C SER A 194 6.56 -2.12 -10.33
N PRO A 195 7.63 -2.36 -9.54
CA PRO A 195 7.50 -2.49 -8.09
C PRO A 195 6.61 -1.38 -7.49
N PRO A 196 5.51 -1.73 -6.78
CA PRO A 196 4.59 -0.77 -6.23
C PRO A 196 5.23 -0.02 -5.07
N GLN A 197 5.59 1.23 -5.31
CA GLN A 197 6.33 2.07 -4.37
C GLN A 197 5.67 2.22 -2.99
N ILE A 198 4.36 2.01 -2.88
CA ILE A 198 3.62 2.10 -1.61
C ILE A 198 4.01 1.04 -0.57
N THR A 199 4.58 -0.08 -1.04
CA THR A 199 5.06 -1.20 -0.19
C THR A 199 6.45 -0.91 0.39
N MET A 200 6.63 0.32 0.88
CA MET A 200 7.89 0.82 1.44
C MET A 200 8.03 0.46 2.93
N ILE A 201 9.29 0.36 3.38
CA ILE A 201 9.62 0.37 4.81
C ILE A 201 9.73 1.82 5.30
N ILE A 202 9.12 2.09 6.46
CA ILE A 202 9.01 3.44 7.04
C ILE A 202 9.71 3.46 8.39
N LEU A 203 10.86 4.14 8.44
CA LEU A 203 11.70 4.31 9.62
C LEU A 203 11.79 5.80 9.94
N ASP A 204 10.77 6.29 10.64
CA ASP A 204 10.60 7.72 10.93
C ASP A 204 10.62 8.55 9.63
N ALA A 205 11.55 9.50 9.47
CA ALA A 205 11.69 10.30 8.26
C ALA A 205 12.33 9.55 7.08
N ASP A 206 12.96 8.38 7.31
CA ASP A 206 13.63 7.61 6.27
C ASP A 206 12.70 6.56 5.64
N LEU A 207 12.55 6.64 4.32
CA LEU A 207 11.70 5.73 3.54
C LEU A 207 12.55 4.84 2.65
N GLY A 208 12.43 3.53 2.81
CA GLY A 208 12.97 2.54 1.88
C GLY A 208 11.90 2.16 0.85
N VAL A 209 11.90 2.86 -0.28
CA VAL A 209 10.88 2.76 -1.33
C VAL A 209 11.34 1.73 -2.38
N PRO A 210 10.51 0.75 -2.78
CA PRO A 210 10.84 -0.13 -3.90
C PRO A 210 11.17 0.68 -5.17
N LYS A 211 12.26 0.33 -5.85
CA LYS A 211 12.72 1.04 -7.04
C LYS A 211 11.79 0.69 -8.21
N PRO A 212 11.08 1.67 -8.80
CA PRO A 212 9.99 1.37 -9.71
C PRO A 212 10.46 1.00 -11.13
N PHE A 213 11.67 1.37 -11.55
CA PHE A 213 12.12 1.23 -12.95
C PHE A 213 11.14 1.81 -13.98
N GLY A 214 10.48 2.91 -13.64
CA GLY A 214 9.61 3.63 -14.56
C GLY A 214 10.36 4.27 -15.73
N PRO A 215 9.61 4.92 -16.64
CA PRO A 215 10.19 5.58 -17.81
C PRO A 215 11.29 6.58 -17.42
N VAL A 216 12.43 6.50 -18.11
CA VAL A 216 13.56 7.40 -17.89
C VAL A 216 13.44 8.62 -18.79
N VAL A 217 13.32 9.79 -18.18
CA VAL A 217 13.08 11.08 -18.81
C VAL A 217 14.15 12.06 -18.34
N GLY A 218 14.95 12.61 -19.27
CA GLY A 218 16.02 13.55 -18.92
C GLY A 218 17.03 12.94 -17.93
N GLY A 219 17.35 11.65 -18.09
CA GLY A 219 18.31 10.94 -17.24
C GLY A 219 17.77 10.36 -15.93
N GLU A 220 16.49 10.61 -15.59
CA GLU A 220 15.91 10.19 -14.31
C GLU A 220 14.59 9.43 -14.49
N CYS A 221 14.30 8.49 -13.60
CA CYS A 221 13.01 7.81 -13.57
C CYS A 221 11.89 8.76 -13.16
N CYS A 222 10.88 8.95 -14.01
CA CYS A 222 9.78 9.88 -13.74
C CYS A 222 8.93 9.47 -12.53
N LEU A 223 8.82 8.16 -12.24
CA LEU A 223 8.12 7.64 -11.06
C LEU A 223 8.89 7.97 -9.78
N GLU A 224 10.23 7.85 -9.77
CA GLU A 224 11.05 8.23 -8.62
C GLU A 224 10.99 9.73 -8.36
N ARG A 225 11.10 10.54 -9.43
CA ARG A 225 10.95 12.01 -9.34
C ARG A 225 9.61 12.40 -8.75
N GLN A 226 8.52 11.77 -9.19
CA GLN A 226 7.18 12.06 -8.69
C GLN A 226 6.99 11.61 -7.24
N THR A 227 7.56 10.48 -6.82
CA THR A 227 7.59 10.08 -5.41
C THR A 227 8.29 11.13 -4.55
N ARG A 228 9.47 11.59 -4.97
CA ARG A 228 10.24 12.60 -4.25
C ARG A 228 9.49 13.93 -4.16
N SER A 229 8.90 14.40 -5.27
CA SER A 229 8.13 15.66 -5.28
C SER A 229 6.91 15.65 -4.36
N LEU A 230 6.35 14.47 -4.08
CA LEU A 230 5.22 14.31 -3.16
C LEU A 230 5.64 14.18 -1.69
N LEU A 231 6.76 13.51 -1.41
CA LEU A 231 7.13 13.11 -0.04
C LEU A 231 8.23 13.97 0.58
N GLU A 232 9.20 14.45 -0.19
CA GLU A 232 10.30 15.27 0.35
C GLU A 232 9.82 16.60 0.93
N PRO A 233 8.81 17.30 0.36
CA PRO A 233 8.24 18.50 0.99
C PRO A 233 7.60 18.25 2.36
N LEU A 234 7.32 16.99 2.72
CA LEU A 234 6.81 16.59 4.04
C LEU A 234 7.93 16.34 5.07
N GLY A 235 9.20 16.53 4.68
CA GLY A 235 10.38 16.25 5.50
C GLY A 235 10.87 14.80 5.42
N LEU A 236 10.37 14.02 4.46
CA LEU A 236 10.71 12.61 4.29
C LEU A 236 11.89 12.41 3.33
N ARG A 237 12.69 11.38 3.56
CA ARG A 237 13.86 11.02 2.74
C ARG A 237 13.60 9.73 1.99
N CYS A 238 13.42 9.82 0.67
CA CYS A 238 13.19 8.64 -0.18
C CYS A 238 14.51 7.99 -0.62
N ARG A 239 14.75 6.74 -0.20
CA ARG A 239 15.80 5.87 -0.74
C ARG A 239 15.16 4.78 -1.58
N PHE A 240 15.50 4.70 -2.85
CA PHE A 240 14.96 3.70 -3.76
C PHE A 240 15.79 2.40 -3.71
N LEU A 241 15.17 1.33 -3.24
CA LEU A 241 15.79 0.03 -3.01
C LEU A 241 15.51 -0.89 -4.19
N GLU A 242 16.54 -1.50 -4.75
CA GLU A 242 16.37 -2.49 -5.81
C GLU A 242 16.00 -3.85 -5.23
N ASP A 243 14.79 -4.32 -5.54
CA ASP A 243 14.23 -5.56 -5.02
C ASP A 243 13.68 -6.50 -6.10
N VAL A 244 13.91 -6.21 -7.39
CA VAL A 244 13.27 -6.93 -8.49
C VAL A 244 13.56 -8.43 -8.47
N ALA A 245 14.84 -8.79 -8.33
CA ALA A 245 15.28 -10.19 -8.37
C ALA A 245 15.02 -10.93 -7.05
N SER A 246 15.06 -10.23 -5.92
CA SER A 246 14.98 -10.82 -4.59
C SER A 246 13.55 -10.97 -4.07
N TYR A 247 12.67 -10.00 -4.37
CA TYR A 247 11.30 -9.95 -3.85
C TYR A 247 10.25 -9.82 -4.95
N HIS A 248 10.35 -8.81 -5.84
CA HIS A 248 9.29 -8.50 -6.82
C HIS A 248 8.94 -9.70 -7.72
N GLY A 249 9.97 -10.41 -8.20
CA GLY A 249 9.81 -11.63 -9.00
C GLY A 249 9.09 -12.77 -8.28
N ARG A 250 8.90 -12.67 -6.97
CA ARG A 250 8.17 -13.60 -6.08
C ARG A 250 6.86 -13.01 -5.55
N LEU A 251 6.34 -11.95 -6.18
CA LEU A 251 5.10 -11.26 -5.81
C LEU A 251 5.13 -10.61 -4.41
N GLY A 252 6.30 -10.16 -3.96
CA GLY A 252 6.45 -9.36 -2.74
C GLY A 252 7.42 -8.22 -2.96
N GLU A 253 7.47 -7.26 -2.04
CA GLU A 253 8.36 -6.10 -2.13
C GLU A 253 9.11 -5.89 -0.81
N VAL A 254 9.86 -4.79 -0.70
CA VAL A 254 10.59 -4.40 0.53
C VAL A 254 9.77 -4.61 1.81
N ARG A 255 8.52 -4.14 1.88
CA ARG A 255 7.67 -4.30 3.07
C ARG A 255 7.33 -5.77 3.35
N CYS A 256 7.02 -6.56 2.31
CA CYS A 256 6.69 -7.98 2.47
C CYS A 256 7.89 -8.78 3.01
N GLY A 257 9.11 -8.33 2.75
CA GLY A 257 10.35 -8.93 3.23
C GLY A 257 10.84 -8.43 4.59
N THR A 258 10.14 -7.47 5.23
CA THR A 258 10.61 -6.82 6.45
C THR A 258 9.50 -6.71 7.50
N ASN A 259 9.87 -6.46 8.76
CA ASN A 259 8.93 -6.12 9.82
C ASN A 259 9.61 -5.14 10.79
N VAL A 260 8.83 -4.29 11.46
CA VAL A 260 9.35 -3.21 12.31
C VAL A 260 8.67 -3.25 13.67
N GLN A 261 9.46 -3.47 14.72
CA GLN A 261 9.02 -3.19 16.09
C GLN A 261 9.06 -1.68 16.34
N ARG A 262 7.95 -1.10 16.78
CA ARG A 262 7.81 0.34 17.04
C ARG A 262 7.63 0.61 18.52
N ARG A 263 7.96 1.83 18.93
CA ARG A 263 7.70 2.31 20.30
C ARG A 263 6.18 2.30 20.56
N PRO A 264 5.72 1.74 21.70
CA PRO A 264 4.31 1.82 22.09
C PRO A 264 3.83 3.26 22.26
N PHE A 265 2.52 3.48 22.09
CA PHE A 265 1.91 4.78 22.33
C PHE A 265 2.12 5.26 23.77
N ALA A 266 2.28 6.56 23.95
CA ALA A 266 2.34 7.17 25.28
C ALA A 266 0.96 7.12 25.99
N PHE A 267 -0.12 7.27 25.20
CA PHE A 267 -1.51 7.17 25.65
C PHE A 267 -1.78 5.79 26.27
N LYS A 268 -2.53 5.75 27.38
CA LYS A 268 -2.83 4.51 28.09
C LYS A 268 -4.15 3.92 27.61
N TRP A 269 -4.12 2.68 27.17
CA TRP A 269 -5.28 2.04 26.52
C TRP A 269 -6.53 1.95 27.41
N TRP A 270 -6.37 1.88 28.73
CA TRP A 270 -7.50 1.88 29.68
C TRP A 270 -8.21 3.24 29.80
N HIS A 271 -7.72 4.28 29.12
CA HIS A 271 -8.44 5.56 28.96
C HIS A 271 -9.20 5.67 27.64
N VAL A 272 -9.16 4.64 26.79
CA VAL A 272 -10.03 4.59 25.60
C VAL A 272 -11.49 4.45 26.07
N ALA A 273 -12.39 5.22 25.47
CA ALA A 273 -13.84 5.00 25.54
C ALA A 273 -14.25 4.25 24.26
N PRO A 274 -14.40 2.91 24.31
CA PRO A 274 -14.51 2.07 23.12
C PRO A 274 -15.76 2.28 22.26
#